data_AF-A0A5J4N5E5-F1
#
_entry.id   AF-A0A5J4N5E5-F1
#
_cell.length_a   1.000
_cell.length_b   1.000
_cell.length_c   1.000
_cell.angle_alpha   90.00
_cell.angle_beta   90.00
_cell.angle_gamma   90.00
#
_symmetry.space_group_name_H-M   'P 1'
#
loop_
_entity.id
_entity.type
_entity.pdbx_description
1 polymer ?
#
loop_
_entity_poly.entity_id
_entity_poly.type
_entity_poly.pdbx_seq_one_letter_code
_entity_poly.pdbx_strand_id
1 'polypeptide(L)'
;MGRAGHNFSSDVFISACIFAILSPLFLFLAGPLLCTSLDTCRNLRLLLINACLSYAILINASPYGFPYTVYPSSNADDPSVSPRYQRVALFHTNRAFRDIPGSNEITSNDSYVLLLALDNNGIRYLKPNSYPNSVPSSILSLISHTETKQSIGLYGGLRELSDAEPVICDRLRPYCAIAPIYPYLHYFTDLYHIPATQHTSTPLTGLRLVSRELVHNSRLPPAYNSWNLTFSVISGPPHTHVLLRTDAPKVRLSNWSFSSGTHVPIPMPLPPRSSEEGKHNTGAHYFLYHIDAAVGVAAGVSWKDPWIFWLIVDAVTSLESVPYFDVAVAGIYMDDRLPSSSSPALLDIKSRLPPWAVPFTACASYDHYRVSLLY
;
A
#
# COMPACT_ATOMS: atom_id res chain seq x y z
N MET A 1 -34.20 -15.45 -14.40
CA MET A 1 -33.59 -14.20 -14.88
C MET A 1 -32.08 -14.41 -14.96
N GLY A 2 -31.61 -14.83 -16.13
CA GLY A 2 -30.21 -15.20 -16.36
C GLY A 2 -29.34 -13.98 -16.66
N ARG A 3 -28.14 -13.94 -16.07
CA ARG A 3 -27.10 -12.96 -16.38
C ARG A 3 -26.52 -13.29 -17.76
N ALA A 4 -26.57 -12.31 -18.67
CA ALA A 4 -26.00 -12.43 -20.00
C ALA A 4 -24.47 -12.53 -19.94
N GLY A 5 -23.89 -13.46 -20.70
CA GLY A 5 -22.51 -13.32 -21.18
C GLY A 5 -21.51 -14.46 -20.94
N HIS A 6 -21.87 -15.61 -20.36
CA HIS A 6 -20.91 -16.73 -20.23
C HIS A 6 -21.38 -17.99 -20.96
N ASN A 7 -20.59 -18.47 -21.93
CA ASN A 7 -20.70 -19.81 -22.55
C ASN A 7 -20.12 -20.91 -21.65
N PHE A 8 -20.38 -20.86 -20.34
CA PHE A 8 -20.13 -21.99 -19.45
C PHE A 8 -21.48 -22.58 -19.06
N SER A 9 -21.63 -23.90 -19.19
CA SER A 9 -22.82 -24.60 -18.69
C SER A 9 -23.02 -24.21 -17.22
N SER A 10 -24.21 -23.71 -16.88
CA SER A 10 -24.55 -23.20 -15.54
C SER A 10 -24.16 -24.16 -14.43
N ASP A 11 -24.16 -25.45 -14.75
CA ASP A 11 -23.93 -26.54 -13.83
C ASP A 11 -22.48 -26.62 -13.35
N VAL A 12 -21.51 -26.22 -14.18
CA VAL A 12 -20.08 -26.22 -13.81
C VAL A 12 -19.76 -25.05 -12.89
N PHE A 13 -20.32 -23.88 -13.16
CA PHE A 13 -20.14 -22.69 -12.32
C PHE A 13 -20.83 -22.86 -10.97
N ILE A 14 -22.08 -23.34 -10.97
CA ILE A 14 -22.82 -23.64 -9.75
C ILE A 14 -22.12 -24.75 -8.96
N SER A 15 -21.61 -25.80 -9.61
CA SER A 15 -20.84 -26.86 -8.95
C SER A 15 -19.54 -26.33 -8.33
N ALA A 16 -18.81 -25.44 -9.00
CA ALA A 16 -17.61 -24.80 -8.45
C ALA A 16 -17.93 -23.88 -7.25
N CYS A 17 -19.01 -23.09 -7.33
CA CYS A 17 -19.48 -22.27 -6.21
C CYS A 17 -19.96 -23.13 -5.03
N ILE A 18 -20.70 -24.22 -5.30
CA ILE A 18 -21.15 -25.18 -4.28
C ILE A 18 -19.95 -25.87 -3.64
N PHE A 19 -18.95 -26.32 -4.42
CA PHE A 19 -17.72 -26.90 -3.90
C PHE A 19 -16.92 -25.89 -3.06
N ALA A 20 -16.86 -24.62 -3.47
CA ALA A 20 -16.17 -23.55 -2.74
C ALA A 20 -16.89 -23.12 -1.45
N ILE A 21 -18.22 -23.18 -1.39
CA ILE A 21 -19.01 -22.85 -0.20
C ILE A 21 -19.07 -24.05 0.75
N LEU A 22 -19.21 -25.26 0.22
CA LEU A 22 -19.34 -26.48 1.02
C LEU A 22 -17.98 -27.03 1.49
N SER A 23 -16.88 -26.85 0.76
CA SER A 23 -15.57 -27.41 1.18
C SER A 23 -15.02 -26.83 2.50
N PRO A 24 -15.17 -25.52 2.82
CA PRO A 24 -14.77 -25.00 4.12
C PRO A 24 -15.66 -25.52 5.25
N LEU A 25 -16.97 -25.64 5.00
CA LEU A 25 -17.94 -26.23 5.94
C LEU A 25 -17.63 -27.71 6.19
N PHE A 26 -17.32 -28.48 5.14
CA PHE A 26 -17.00 -29.90 5.24
C PHE A 26 -15.68 -30.14 5.96
N LEU A 27 -14.65 -29.32 5.75
CA LEU A 27 -13.38 -29.41 6.49
C LEU A 27 -13.51 -28.98 7.96
N PHE A 28 -14.43 -28.06 8.28
CA PHE A 28 -14.71 -27.67 9.66
C PHE A 28 -15.50 -28.76 10.40
N LEU A 29 -16.47 -29.40 9.73
CA LEU A 29 -17.34 -30.44 10.28
C LEU A 29 -16.69 -31.85 10.28
N ALA A 30 -15.84 -32.16 9.30
CA ALA A 30 -15.13 -33.43 9.18
C ALA A 30 -13.72 -33.41 9.82
N GLY A 31 -13.21 -32.25 10.23
CA GLY A 31 -11.97 -32.12 10.98
C GLY A 31 -11.90 -32.98 12.27
N PRO A 32 -12.99 -33.14 13.04
CA PRO A 32 -13.05 -34.09 14.16
C PRO A 32 -13.16 -35.57 13.74
N LEU A 33 -13.59 -35.85 12.50
CA LEU A 33 -13.73 -37.21 11.95
C LEU A 33 -12.44 -37.73 11.31
N LEU A 34 -11.54 -36.83 10.90
CA LEU A 34 -10.21 -37.15 10.42
C LEU A 34 -9.25 -37.20 11.60
N CYS A 35 -8.80 -38.41 11.96
CA CYS A 35 -7.78 -38.69 12.98
C CYS A 35 -6.42 -38.06 12.62
N THR A 36 -6.34 -36.74 12.62
CA THR A 36 -5.14 -35.94 12.28
C THR A 36 -4.77 -35.07 13.47
N SER A 37 -3.48 -34.76 13.62
CA SER A 37 -3.00 -33.98 14.76
C SER A 37 -3.52 -32.54 14.74
N LEU A 38 -3.72 -31.95 15.92
CA LEU A 38 -4.18 -30.57 16.11
C LEU A 38 -3.37 -29.54 15.30
N ASP A 39 -2.05 -29.71 15.22
CA ASP A 39 -1.17 -28.83 14.45
C ASP A 39 -1.41 -28.94 12.93
N THR A 40 -1.68 -30.15 12.43
CA THR A 40 -1.99 -30.39 11.01
C THR A 40 -3.33 -29.76 10.64
N CYS A 41 -4.34 -29.90 11.50
CA CYS A 41 -5.63 -29.23 11.32
C CYS A 41 -5.49 -27.70 11.30
N ARG A 42 -4.67 -27.12 12.19
CA ARG A 42 -4.42 -25.67 12.21
C ARG A 42 -3.76 -25.19 10.91
N ASN A 43 -2.74 -25.90 10.45
CA ASN A 43 -2.02 -25.56 9.23
C ASN A 43 -2.91 -25.71 7.98
N LEU A 44 -3.75 -26.74 7.90
CA LEU A 44 -4.72 -26.91 6.81
C LEU A 44 -5.77 -25.79 6.79
N ARG A 45 -6.26 -25.34 7.96
CA ARG A 45 -7.17 -24.20 8.05
C ARG A 45 -6.53 -22.90 7.56
N LEU A 46 -5.27 -22.65 7.93
CA LEU A 46 -4.53 -21.46 7.49
C LEU A 46 -4.22 -21.51 5.97
N LEU A 47 -3.85 -22.68 5.44
CA LEU A 47 -3.68 -22.90 4.00
C LEU A 47 -4.98 -22.65 3.24
N LEU A 48 -6.11 -23.10 3.76
CA LEU A 48 -7.42 -22.88 3.16
C LEU A 48 -7.81 -21.40 3.19
N ILE A 49 -7.62 -20.71 4.32
CA ILE A 49 -7.88 -19.26 4.42
C ILE A 49 -7.01 -18.49 3.42
N ASN A 50 -5.73 -18.82 3.33
CA ASN A 50 -4.82 -18.21 2.37
C ASN A 50 -5.23 -18.51 0.92
N ALA A 51 -5.72 -19.72 0.62
CA ALA A 51 -6.23 -20.08 -0.70
C ALA A 51 -7.52 -19.32 -1.04
N CYS A 52 -8.45 -19.19 -0.09
CA CYS A 52 -9.67 -18.40 -0.25
C CYS A 52 -9.36 -16.91 -0.45
N LEU A 53 -8.42 -16.35 0.31
CA LEU A 53 -7.99 -14.96 0.17
C LEU A 53 -7.28 -14.75 -1.18
N SER A 54 -6.37 -15.65 -1.54
CA SER A 54 -5.67 -15.61 -2.83
C SER A 54 -6.61 -15.75 -4.00
N TYR A 55 -7.64 -16.59 -3.90
CA TYR A 55 -8.69 -16.74 -4.91
C TYR A 55 -9.60 -15.50 -4.98
N ALA A 56 -10.00 -14.93 -3.84
CA ALA A 56 -10.76 -13.69 -3.82
C ALA A 56 -9.95 -12.57 -4.48
N ILE A 57 -8.66 -12.46 -4.19
CA ILE A 57 -7.75 -11.51 -4.83
C ILE A 57 -7.61 -11.83 -6.32
N LEU A 58 -7.35 -13.08 -6.70
CA LEU A 58 -7.22 -13.50 -8.09
C LEU A 58 -8.48 -13.22 -8.88
N ILE A 59 -9.68 -13.52 -8.39
CA ILE A 59 -10.94 -13.21 -9.10
C ILE A 59 -11.21 -11.70 -9.15
N ASN A 60 -10.92 -10.96 -8.09
CA ASN A 60 -11.17 -9.52 -8.07
C ASN A 60 -10.09 -8.70 -8.81
N ALA A 61 -8.92 -9.27 -9.07
CA ALA A 61 -7.79 -8.66 -9.78
C ALA A 61 -7.56 -9.27 -11.18
N SER A 62 -8.17 -10.41 -11.49
CA SER A 62 -8.08 -11.08 -12.80
C SER A 62 -9.09 -10.49 -13.77
N PRO A 63 -8.71 -10.31 -15.05
CA PRO A 63 -9.65 -9.97 -16.11
C PRO A 63 -10.73 -11.05 -16.37
N TYR A 64 -10.61 -12.24 -15.78
CA TYR A 64 -11.57 -13.34 -15.92
C TYR A 64 -12.65 -13.40 -14.82
N GLY A 65 -12.51 -12.63 -13.75
CA GLY A 65 -13.35 -12.76 -12.55
C GLY A 65 -14.43 -11.70 -12.35
N PHE A 66 -14.43 -10.61 -13.13
CA PHE A 66 -15.46 -9.56 -13.10
C PHE A 66 -15.74 -9.05 -14.53
N PRO A 67 -16.97 -8.57 -14.82
CA PRO A 67 -17.56 -8.62 -16.15
C PRO A 67 -17.19 -7.41 -17.00
N TYR A 68 -15.92 -7.22 -17.38
CA TYR A 68 -15.57 -6.14 -18.32
C TYR A 68 -14.42 -6.54 -19.26
N THR A 69 -14.68 -7.46 -20.18
CA THR A 69 -14.01 -7.41 -21.49
C THR A 69 -14.74 -6.35 -22.32
N VAL A 70 -14.16 -5.15 -22.43
CA VAL A 70 -14.71 -4.09 -23.28
C VAL A 70 -14.40 -4.45 -24.74
N TYR A 71 -15.44 -4.77 -25.51
CA TYR A 71 -15.35 -4.79 -26.97
C TYR A 71 -15.56 -3.36 -27.50
N PRO A 72 -14.81 -2.93 -28.53
CA PRO A 72 -15.01 -1.61 -29.12
C PRO A 72 -16.37 -1.59 -29.83
N SER A 73 -17.39 -1.02 -29.19
CA SER A 73 -18.69 -0.70 -29.77
C SER A 73 -18.88 0.82 -29.76
N SER A 74 -19.56 1.34 -30.78
CA SER A 74 -19.72 2.77 -31.05
C SER A 74 -20.85 3.44 -30.27
N ASN A 75 -21.53 2.72 -29.36
CA ASN A 75 -22.72 3.22 -28.67
C ASN A 75 -22.46 3.48 -27.17
N ALA A 76 -22.53 4.75 -26.78
CA ALA A 76 -22.23 5.23 -25.42
C ALA A 76 -23.22 4.75 -24.33
N ASP A 77 -24.44 4.39 -24.74
CA ASP A 77 -25.49 3.88 -23.86
C ASP A 77 -25.47 2.35 -23.71
N ASP A 78 -24.54 1.66 -24.39
CA ASP A 78 -24.41 0.21 -24.35
C ASP A 78 -23.85 -0.25 -22.98
N PRO A 79 -24.61 -1.08 -22.22
CA PRO A 79 -24.17 -1.67 -20.96
C PRO A 79 -22.82 -2.40 -21.00
N SER A 80 -22.42 -2.87 -22.19
CA SER A 80 -21.20 -3.64 -22.42
C SER A 80 -19.97 -2.75 -22.72
N VAL A 81 -20.16 -1.44 -22.91
CA VAL A 81 -19.13 -0.47 -23.31
C VAL A 81 -18.86 0.58 -22.23
N SER A 82 -19.86 0.91 -21.42
CA SER A 82 -19.72 1.85 -20.31
C SER A 82 -19.03 1.19 -19.10
N PRO A 83 -17.96 1.78 -18.51
CA PRO A 83 -17.40 1.29 -17.26
C PRO A 83 -18.40 1.64 -16.15
N ARG A 84 -19.33 0.72 -15.89
CA ARG A 84 -20.43 1.01 -14.95
C ARG A 84 -19.94 1.27 -13.53
N TYR A 85 -18.75 0.78 -13.18
CA TYR A 85 -18.10 1.06 -11.90
C TYR A 85 -16.59 1.03 -12.09
N GLN A 86 -15.91 2.10 -11.66
CA GLN A 86 -14.46 2.12 -11.53
C GLN A 86 -14.07 2.31 -10.07
N ARG A 87 -13.37 1.35 -9.50
CA ARG A 87 -12.85 1.41 -8.14
C ARG A 87 -11.56 2.21 -8.13
N VAL A 88 -11.50 3.20 -7.26
CA VAL A 88 -10.34 4.07 -7.09
C VAL A 88 -10.02 4.15 -5.61
N ALA A 89 -8.74 4.01 -5.25
CA ALA A 89 -8.28 4.35 -3.90
C ALA A 89 -7.63 5.74 -3.91
N LEU A 90 -8.04 6.57 -2.95
CA LEU A 90 -7.51 7.91 -2.72
C LEU A 90 -6.94 7.99 -1.31
N PHE A 91 -5.65 8.25 -1.19
CA PHE A 91 -5.00 8.43 0.10
C PHE A 91 -4.41 9.83 0.20
N HIS A 92 -5.00 10.70 1.02
CA HIS A 92 -4.35 11.98 1.34
C HIS A 92 -3.23 11.73 2.34
N THR A 93 -1.99 11.90 1.89
CA THR A 93 -0.79 11.55 2.66
C THR A 93 0.04 12.78 2.96
N ASN A 94 0.30 13.05 4.25
CA ASN A 94 1.35 13.97 4.68
C ASN A 94 2.67 13.19 4.85
N ARG A 95 3.77 13.71 4.28
CA ARG A 95 5.10 13.12 4.49
C ARG A 95 6.05 14.11 5.13
N ALA A 96 6.84 13.62 6.07
CA ALA A 96 7.96 14.33 6.66
C ALA A 96 9.22 13.46 6.51
N PHE A 97 10.32 14.10 6.09
CA PHE A 97 11.59 13.43 5.85
C PHE A 97 12.67 14.03 6.76
N ARG A 98 13.49 13.17 7.35
CA ARG A 98 14.69 13.53 8.14
C ARG A 98 15.86 12.81 7.52
N ASP A 99 16.35 13.39 6.43
CA ASP A 99 17.39 12.76 5.59
C ASP A 99 18.79 12.89 6.20
N ILE A 100 18.99 13.75 7.21
CA ILE A 100 20.27 13.91 7.91
C ILE A 100 20.41 12.81 8.98
N PRO A 101 21.42 11.92 8.89
CA PRO A 101 21.60 10.84 9.86
C PRO A 101 21.68 11.33 11.30
N GLY A 102 20.82 10.79 12.17
CA GLY A 102 20.82 11.09 13.60
C GLY A 102 20.23 12.45 14.00
N SER A 103 19.83 13.29 13.04
CA SER A 103 19.11 14.53 13.32
C SER A 103 17.60 14.29 13.42
N ASN A 104 16.95 15.04 14.31
CA ASN A 104 15.49 15.06 14.42
C ASN A 104 14.84 16.16 13.57
N GLU A 105 15.64 16.98 12.87
CA GLU A 105 15.17 18.11 12.06
C GLU A 105 14.57 17.64 10.73
N ILE A 106 13.36 18.11 10.43
CA ILE A 106 12.67 17.83 9.17
C ILE A 106 13.43 18.55 8.04
N THR A 107 14.04 17.77 7.15
CA THR A 107 14.78 18.29 5.98
C THR A 107 13.83 18.72 4.86
N SER A 108 12.73 17.99 4.70
CA SER A 108 11.68 18.31 3.74
C SER A 108 10.35 17.71 4.19
N ASN A 109 9.25 18.32 3.76
CA ASN A 109 7.92 17.77 3.93
C ASN A 109 7.08 18.07 2.68
N ASP A 110 6.09 17.24 2.44
CA ASP A 110 5.11 17.45 1.39
C ASP A 110 3.76 16.82 1.75
N SER A 111 2.77 17.09 0.91
CA SER A 111 1.45 16.50 1.04
C SER A 111 0.80 16.35 -0.34
N TYR A 112 0.09 15.24 -0.52
CA TYR A 112 -0.52 14.89 -1.79
C TYR A 112 -1.65 13.89 -1.58
N VAL A 113 -2.55 13.82 -2.55
CA VAL A 113 -3.50 12.72 -2.68
C VAL A 113 -2.94 11.70 -3.66
N LEU A 114 -2.65 10.52 -3.14
CA LEU A 114 -2.26 9.36 -3.93
C LEU A 114 -3.50 8.73 -4.54
N LEU A 115 -3.52 8.58 -5.86
CA LEU A 115 -4.58 7.93 -6.61
C LEU A 115 -4.11 6.59 -7.14
N LEU A 116 -4.90 5.56 -6.88
CA LEU A 116 -4.71 4.21 -7.42
C LEU A 116 -5.97 3.77 -8.16
N ALA A 117 -5.81 3.44 -9.44
CA ALA A 117 -6.84 2.72 -10.16
C ALA A 117 -6.76 1.24 -9.74
N LEU A 118 -7.83 0.72 -9.12
CA LEU A 118 -7.87 -0.67 -8.65
C LEU A 118 -8.31 -1.65 -9.73
N ASP A 119 -8.75 -1.15 -10.88
CA ASP A 119 -9.21 -1.93 -12.02
C ASP A 119 -8.24 -1.81 -13.20
N ASN A 120 -8.23 -2.82 -14.08
CA ASN A 120 -7.32 -2.91 -15.24
C ASN A 120 -7.46 -1.78 -16.27
N ASN A 121 -8.50 -0.95 -16.16
CA ASN A 121 -8.70 0.21 -17.04
C ASN A 121 -7.79 1.39 -16.69
N GLY A 122 -7.03 1.31 -15.58
CA GLY A 122 -6.13 2.37 -15.14
C GLY A 122 -6.87 3.70 -14.93
N ILE A 123 -6.21 4.84 -15.15
CA ILE A 123 -6.84 6.16 -14.98
C ILE A 123 -7.61 6.65 -16.22
N ARG A 124 -7.78 5.82 -17.25
CA ARG A 124 -8.28 6.25 -18.57
C ARG A 124 -9.62 6.97 -18.50
N TYR A 125 -10.52 6.50 -17.63
CA TYR A 125 -11.86 7.07 -17.46
C TYR A 125 -11.96 8.08 -16.30
N LEU A 126 -10.83 8.46 -15.70
CA LEU A 126 -10.75 9.45 -14.62
C LEU A 126 -10.29 10.82 -15.11
N LYS A 127 -9.80 10.91 -16.36
CA LYS A 127 -9.41 12.17 -17.01
C LYS A 127 -10.65 12.98 -17.42
N PRO A 128 -10.55 14.31 -17.57
CA PRO A 128 -11.66 15.11 -18.07
C PRO A 128 -12.05 14.67 -19.48
N ASN A 129 -13.35 14.62 -19.77
CA ASN A 129 -13.90 14.28 -21.09
C ASN A 129 -13.51 12.89 -21.64
N SER A 130 -13.01 11.96 -20.80
CA SER A 130 -12.60 10.63 -21.26
C SER A 130 -13.71 9.57 -21.22
N TYR A 131 -14.96 10.02 -21.10
CA TYR A 131 -16.16 9.23 -21.21
C TYR A 131 -17.13 9.89 -22.21
N PRO A 132 -17.81 9.12 -23.10
CA PRO A 132 -17.80 7.65 -23.23
C PRO A 132 -16.57 7.07 -23.96
N ASN A 133 -15.77 7.93 -24.60
CA ASN A 133 -14.58 7.51 -25.34
C ASN A 133 -13.32 7.84 -24.53
N SER A 134 -12.47 6.84 -24.25
CA SER A 134 -11.21 7.07 -23.56
C SER A 134 -10.29 7.97 -24.39
N VAL A 135 -9.72 9.01 -23.77
CA VAL A 135 -8.70 9.84 -24.43
C VAL A 135 -7.43 9.00 -24.62
N PRO A 136 -6.94 8.80 -25.86
CA PRO A 136 -5.68 8.09 -26.10
C PRO A 136 -4.51 8.87 -25.50
N SER A 137 -3.57 8.17 -24.86
CA SER A 137 -2.40 8.76 -24.19
C SER A 137 -1.28 9.23 -25.13
N SER A 138 -1.59 9.68 -26.35
CA SER A 138 -0.56 10.09 -27.34
C SER A 138 -0.59 11.58 -27.66
N ILE A 139 0.61 12.16 -27.88
CA ILE A 139 0.83 13.55 -28.34
C ILE A 139 0.08 13.88 -29.65
N LEU A 140 -0.22 12.88 -30.48
CA LEU A 140 -0.96 13.05 -31.73
C LEU A 140 -2.47 13.30 -31.52
N SER A 141 -3.01 13.04 -30.31
CA SER A 141 -4.41 13.33 -29.97
C SER A 141 -4.70 14.83 -29.85
N LEU A 142 -3.68 15.66 -29.60
CA LEU A 142 -3.82 17.13 -29.58
C LEU A 142 -4.18 17.70 -30.97
N ILE A 143 -3.86 16.98 -32.05
CA ILE A 143 -4.02 17.48 -33.43
C ILE A 143 -5.40 17.06 -34.00
N SER A 144 -6.10 16.10 -33.38
CA SER A 144 -7.37 15.57 -33.92
C SER A 144 -8.64 16.03 -33.19
N HIS A 145 -8.55 16.94 -32.23
CA HIS A 145 -9.74 17.52 -31.60
C HIS A 145 -10.30 18.65 -32.47
N THR A 146 -10.99 18.29 -33.55
CA THR A 146 -12.09 19.13 -34.02
C THR A 146 -13.12 19.22 -32.89
N GLU A 147 -13.45 20.44 -32.53
CA GLU A 147 -14.36 20.82 -31.45
C GLU A 147 -15.75 20.17 -31.59
N THR A 148 -15.92 18.92 -31.17
CA THR A 148 -17.19 18.50 -30.59
C THR A 148 -17.19 19.00 -29.17
N LYS A 149 -17.86 20.14 -28.96
CA LYS A 149 -18.32 20.63 -27.65
C LYS A 149 -19.25 19.58 -27.02
N GLN A 150 -18.71 18.45 -26.58
CA GLN A 150 -19.34 17.66 -25.54
C GLN A 150 -19.24 18.49 -24.27
N SER A 151 -20.39 18.78 -23.69
CA SER A 151 -20.56 19.64 -22.52
C SER A 151 -19.54 19.29 -21.44
N ILE A 152 -18.61 20.22 -21.21
CA ILE A 152 -17.44 20.18 -20.31
C ILE A 152 -17.80 19.93 -18.82
N GLY A 153 -19.06 19.62 -18.49
CA GLY A 153 -19.56 19.60 -17.11
C GLY A 153 -20.40 18.40 -16.67
N LEU A 154 -20.79 17.45 -17.53
CA LEU A 154 -21.78 16.43 -17.12
C LEU A 154 -21.21 15.15 -16.52
N TYR A 155 -19.94 14.83 -16.78
CA TYR A 155 -19.39 13.48 -16.48
C TYR A 155 -18.23 13.46 -15.48
N GLY A 156 -17.85 14.61 -14.92
CA GLY A 156 -16.75 14.72 -13.94
C GLY A 156 -15.36 14.45 -14.56
N GLY A 157 -14.37 14.24 -13.70
CA GLY A 157 -12.98 13.96 -14.06
C GLY A 157 -11.96 14.86 -13.37
N LEU A 158 -10.75 14.35 -13.19
CA LEU A 158 -9.65 15.03 -12.52
C LEU A 158 -8.70 15.64 -13.55
N ARG A 159 -8.66 16.98 -13.60
CA ARG A 159 -7.84 17.74 -14.57
C ARG A 159 -6.35 17.50 -14.36
N GLU A 160 -5.97 17.22 -13.13
CA GLU A 160 -4.61 16.91 -12.71
C GLU A 160 -4.07 15.64 -13.37
N LEU A 161 -4.96 14.75 -13.85
CA LEU A 161 -4.58 13.50 -14.51
C LEU A 161 -4.34 13.63 -16.02
N SER A 162 -4.64 14.78 -16.64
CA SER A 162 -4.46 14.95 -18.09
C SER A 162 -3.01 14.67 -18.51
N ASP A 163 -2.07 15.30 -17.80
CA ASP A 163 -0.62 15.23 -18.07
C ASP A 163 0.14 14.51 -16.94
N ALA A 164 -0.57 13.76 -16.08
CA ALA A 164 0.06 13.04 -14.98
C ALA A 164 0.85 11.83 -15.47
N GLU A 165 2.10 11.76 -15.04
CA GLU A 165 2.93 10.57 -15.17
C GLU A 165 2.82 9.70 -13.91
N PRO A 166 2.98 8.37 -14.04
CA PRO A 166 3.07 7.50 -12.89
C PRO A 166 4.23 7.88 -11.97
N VAL A 167 4.00 7.74 -10.67
CA VAL A 167 4.97 8.03 -9.63
C VAL A 167 6.10 7.01 -9.71
N ILE A 168 7.32 7.53 -9.85
CA ILE A 168 8.53 6.72 -9.80
C ILE A 168 8.84 6.36 -8.34
N CYS A 169 9.14 5.09 -8.09
CA CYS A 169 9.46 4.60 -6.74
C CYS A 169 10.79 5.20 -6.23
N ASP A 170 10.75 5.95 -5.11
CA ASP A 170 11.96 6.42 -4.43
C ASP A 170 12.60 5.29 -3.60
N ARG A 171 13.47 4.52 -4.25
CA ARG A 171 14.13 3.36 -3.64
C ARG A 171 15.16 3.70 -2.56
N LEU A 172 15.50 4.97 -2.38
CA LEU A 172 16.39 5.43 -1.31
C LEU A 172 15.65 5.57 0.02
N ARG A 173 14.32 5.52 0.00
CA ARG A 173 13.47 5.60 1.19
C ARG A 173 12.74 4.28 1.42
N PRO A 174 12.41 3.93 2.68
CA PRO A 174 11.63 2.74 2.98
C PRO A 174 10.36 2.71 2.14
N TYR A 175 10.21 1.65 1.34
CA TYR A 175 9.02 1.41 0.53
C TYR A 175 8.57 2.59 -0.35
N CYS A 176 9.51 3.11 -1.15
CA CYS A 176 9.24 4.15 -2.16
C CYS A 176 8.74 5.49 -1.59
N ALA A 177 8.83 5.70 -0.27
CA ALA A 177 8.16 6.80 0.43
C ALA A 177 6.62 6.84 0.24
N ILE A 178 6.01 5.65 0.12
CA ILE A 178 4.57 5.46 -0.01
C ILE A 178 4.06 4.86 1.30
N ALA A 179 3.24 5.63 2.02
CA ALA A 179 2.71 5.24 3.33
C ALA A 179 1.66 4.11 3.28
N PRO A 180 0.59 4.24 2.47
CA PRO A 180 -0.38 3.17 2.31
C PRO A 180 0.16 2.11 1.33
N ILE A 181 -0.53 0.97 1.20
CA ILE A 181 -0.38 0.03 0.07
C ILE A 181 0.59 -1.15 0.27
N TYR A 182 1.39 -1.25 1.33
CA TYR A 182 2.12 -2.52 1.60
C TYR A 182 1.25 -3.55 2.34
N PRO A 183 1.24 -4.85 1.92
CA PRO A 183 2.13 -5.50 0.96
C PRO A 183 1.68 -5.47 -0.52
N TYR A 184 0.63 -4.74 -0.85
CA TYR A 184 -0.02 -4.72 -2.17
C TYR A 184 0.67 -3.88 -3.25
N LEU A 185 1.73 -3.12 -2.94
CA LEU A 185 2.38 -2.23 -3.93
C LEU A 185 2.89 -2.99 -5.17
N HIS A 186 3.18 -4.28 -5.02
CA HIS A 186 3.58 -5.16 -6.12
C HIS A 186 2.51 -5.41 -7.19
N TYR A 187 1.24 -5.19 -6.87
CA TYR A 187 0.13 -5.44 -7.78
C TYR A 187 -0.29 -4.21 -8.58
N PHE A 188 0.27 -3.03 -8.26
CA PHE A 188 -0.07 -1.77 -8.90
C PHE A 188 1.11 -1.27 -9.73
N THR A 189 0.89 -1.07 -11.02
CA THR A 189 1.90 -0.51 -11.94
C THR A 189 1.88 1.00 -11.97
N ASP A 190 0.70 1.61 -11.79
CA ASP A 190 0.48 3.03 -12.02
C ASP A 190 -0.12 3.69 -10.78
N LEU A 191 0.69 4.51 -10.13
CA LEU A 191 0.36 5.33 -8.96
C LEU A 191 0.43 6.80 -9.38
N TYR A 192 -0.51 7.64 -8.97
CA TYR A 192 -0.51 9.05 -9.39
C TYR A 192 -0.58 9.98 -8.18
N HIS A 193 0.20 11.06 -8.19
CA HIS A 193 0.17 12.09 -7.15
C HIS A 193 -0.62 13.32 -7.63
N ILE A 194 -1.57 13.75 -6.81
CA ILE A 194 -2.23 15.05 -6.95
C ILE A 194 -1.76 15.91 -5.79
N PRO A 195 -0.99 16.99 -6.02
CA PRO A 195 -0.52 17.87 -4.94
C PRO A 195 -1.69 18.39 -4.08
N ALA A 196 -1.50 18.41 -2.76
CA ALA A 196 -2.54 18.84 -1.83
C ALA A 196 -1.94 19.60 -0.63
N THR A 197 -2.76 20.39 0.03
CA THR A 197 -2.40 21.04 1.30
C THR A 197 -2.41 20.02 2.44
N GLN A 198 -1.49 20.13 3.39
CA GLN A 198 -1.40 19.21 4.53
C GLN A 198 -2.75 19.04 5.24
N HIS A 199 -3.15 17.79 5.49
CA HIS A 199 -4.32 17.48 6.33
C HIS A 199 -3.96 17.52 7.83
N THR A 200 -4.98 17.65 8.67
CA THR A 200 -4.85 17.80 10.14
C THR A 200 -5.29 16.55 10.90
N SER A 201 -5.17 15.36 10.29
CA SER A 201 -5.60 14.10 10.91
C SER A 201 -4.78 13.80 12.16
N THR A 202 -5.45 13.41 13.24
CA THR A 202 -4.82 13.13 14.53
C THR A 202 -5.37 11.86 15.19
N PRO A 203 -4.57 11.18 16.04
CA PRO A 203 -3.15 11.44 16.35
C PRO A 203 -2.17 11.17 15.20
N LEU A 204 -1.08 11.94 15.12
CA LEU A 204 0.00 11.65 14.17
C LEU A 204 0.87 10.50 14.69
N THR A 205 1.34 9.64 13.80
CA THR A 205 2.37 8.65 14.12
C THR A 205 3.70 9.33 14.34
N GLY A 206 4.35 9.08 15.49
CA GLY A 206 5.70 9.56 15.77
C GLY A 206 6.59 8.45 16.29
N LEU A 207 7.82 8.39 15.77
CA LEU A 207 8.84 7.44 16.23
C LEU A 207 9.81 8.14 17.18
N ARG A 208 10.15 7.46 18.27
CA ARG A 208 11.21 7.87 19.18
C ARG A 208 12.24 6.75 19.32
N LEU A 209 13.51 7.07 19.09
CA LEU A 209 14.62 6.21 19.50
C LEU A 209 14.78 6.31 21.03
N VAL A 210 14.64 5.18 21.72
CA VAL A 210 14.70 5.09 23.18
C VAL A 210 16.10 4.76 23.66
N SER A 211 16.72 3.74 23.07
CA SER A 211 18.08 3.34 23.41
C SER A 211 18.86 2.85 22.18
N ARG A 212 20.18 2.96 22.26
CA ARG A 212 21.12 2.45 21.29
C ARG A 212 22.32 1.89 22.05
N GLU A 213 22.51 0.58 21.93
CA GLU A 213 23.56 -0.13 22.65
C GLU A 213 24.41 -0.95 21.68
N LEU A 214 25.73 -0.87 21.83
CA LEU A 214 26.64 -1.72 21.08
C LEU A 214 26.58 -3.14 21.66
N VAL A 215 26.32 -4.12 20.81
CA VAL A 215 26.23 -5.53 21.19
C VAL A 215 27.47 -6.25 20.69
N HIS A 216 28.13 -6.98 21.59
CA HIS A 216 29.24 -7.84 21.20
C HIS A 216 28.71 -9.11 20.54
N ASN A 217 29.00 -9.28 19.25
CA ASN A 217 28.63 -10.47 18.49
C ASN A 217 29.89 -11.11 17.89
N SER A 218 30.40 -12.14 18.57
CA SER A 218 31.63 -12.85 18.21
C SER A 218 31.57 -13.63 16.89
N ARG A 219 30.38 -13.75 16.29
CA ARG A 219 30.17 -14.40 14.98
C ARG A 219 30.33 -13.44 13.81
N LEU A 220 30.38 -12.14 14.05
CA LEU A 220 30.55 -11.14 13.01
C LEU A 220 32.03 -11.01 12.59
N PRO A 221 32.31 -10.70 11.32
CA PRO A 221 33.67 -10.37 10.90
C PRO A 221 34.19 -9.14 11.67
N PRO A 222 35.52 -8.99 11.86
CA PRO A 222 36.10 -7.90 12.67
C PRO A 222 35.74 -6.48 12.23
N ALA A 223 35.37 -6.29 10.96
CA ALA A 223 34.97 -4.99 10.40
C ALA A 223 33.50 -4.62 10.70
N TYR A 224 32.72 -5.54 11.27
CA TYR A 224 31.31 -5.33 11.60
C TYR A 224 31.13 -5.11 13.09
N ASN A 225 30.29 -4.15 13.41
CA ASN A 225 29.72 -3.95 14.73
C ASN A 225 28.23 -4.25 14.69
N SER A 226 27.67 -4.59 15.84
CA SER A 226 26.24 -4.87 16.01
C SER A 226 25.65 -3.89 17.02
N TRP A 227 24.47 -3.35 16.72
CA TRP A 227 23.77 -2.42 17.60
C TRP A 227 22.37 -2.93 17.88
N ASN A 228 21.98 -2.88 19.15
CA ASN A 228 20.60 -3.03 19.58
C ASN A 228 19.97 -1.64 19.71
N LEU A 229 18.95 -1.38 18.90
CA LEU A 229 18.19 -0.14 18.90
C LEU A 229 16.78 -0.41 19.39
N THR A 230 16.37 0.28 20.45
CA THR A 230 14.99 0.22 20.96
C THR A 230 14.23 1.46 20.52
N PHE A 231 13.05 1.25 19.95
CA PHE A 231 12.15 2.28 19.46
C PHE A 231 10.83 2.27 20.23
N SER A 232 10.19 3.43 20.26
CA SER A 232 8.84 3.61 20.78
C SER A 232 8.02 4.41 19.76
N VAL A 233 6.88 3.85 19.36
CA VAL A 233 5.83 4.59 18.66
C VAL A 233 4.86 5.06 19.73
N ILE A 234 4.84 6.37 19.97
CA ILE A 234 4.15 6.97 21.12
C ILE A 234 2.63 6.79 21.00
N SER A 235 2.10 7.03 19.80
CA SER A 235 0.70 6.86 19.44
C SER A 235 0.56 6.85 17.92
N GLY A 236 -0.59 6.41 17.42
CA GLY A 236 -0.92 6.49 16.00
C GLY A 236 -2.40 6.21 15.73
N PRO A 237 -2.82 6.19 14.46
CA PRO A 237 -4.08 5.60 14.05
C PRO A 237 -4.12 4.09 14.38
N PRO A 238 -5.32 3.48 14.33
CA PRO A 238 -5.49 2.04 14.50
C PRO A 238 -4.58 1.23 13.59
N HIS A 239 -4.40 1.65 12.33
CA HIS A 239 -3.49 1.00 11.39
C HIS A 239 -2.16 1.77 11.37
N THR A 240 -1.12 1.18 11.96
CA THR A 240 0.23 1.76 11.98
C THR A 240 1.26 0.78 11.46
N HIS A 241 2.11 1.26 10.57
CA HIS A 241 3.13 0.50 9.86
C HIS A 241 4.51 0.99 10.28
N VAL A 242 5.46 0.07 10.46
CA VAL A 242 6.89 0.39 10.53
C VAL A 242 7.57 -0.16 9.28
N LEU A 243 8.28 0.73 8.60
CA LEU A 243 8.90 0.54 7.31
C LEU A 243 10.41 0.71 7.50
N LEU A 244 11.20 -0.29 7.15
CA LEU A 244 12.64 -0.28 7.33
C LEU A 244 13.34 -0.41 5.98
N ARG A 245 14.47 0.28 5.82
CA ARG A 245 15.41 0.07 4.72
C ARG A 245 16.84 0.06 5.26
N THR A 246 17.61 -0.95 4.90
CA THR A 246 19.04 -1.02 5.21
C THR A 246 19.87 -0.99 3.92
N ASP A 247 21.07 -0.38 3.97
CA ASP A 247 22.00 -0.37 2.84
C ASP A 247 22.78 -1.69 2.74
N ALA A 248 22.06 -2.78 2.45
CA ALA A 248 22.65 -4.11 2.34
C ALA A 248 23.67 -4.17 1.17
N PRO A 249 24.82 -4.87 1.33
CA PRO A 249 25.20 -5.71 2.49
C PRO A 249 25.92 -4.94 3.62
N LYS A 250 26.21 -3.64 3.45
CA LYS A 250 26.99 -2.85 4.41
C LYS A 250 26.26 -2.66 5.73
N VAL A 251 24.94 -2.50 5.68
CA VAL A 251 24.05 -2.41 6.84
C VAL A 251 22.95 -3.44 6.68
N ARG A 252 22.77 -4.30 7.68
CA ARG A 252 21.87 -5.46 7.63
C ARG A 252 21.10 -5.61 8.92
N LEU A 253 19.80 -5.88 8.81
CA LEU A 253 18.95 -6.23 9.93
C LEU A 253 19.17 -7.72 10.26
N SER A 254 19.71 -8.01 11.44
CA SER A 254 20.05 -9.37 11.85
C SER A 254 19.03 -10.00 12.77
N ASN A 255 18.33 -9.18 13.57
CA ASN A 255 17.27 -9.66 14.45
C ASN A 255 16.28 -8.54 14.83
N TRP A 256 15.13 -8.91 15.39
CA TRP A 256 14.08 -7.99 15.84
C TRP A 256 13.19 -8.60 16.92
N SER A 257 12.40 -7.77 17.61
CA SER A 257 11.48 -8.24 18.66
C SER A 257 10.22 -8.95 18.16
N PHE A 258 10.02 -9.07 16.85
CA PHE A 258 8.74 -9.47 16.25
C PHE A 258 8.62 -10.95 15.91
N SER A 259 9.72 -11.70 15.91
CA SER A 259 9.70 -13.15 15.72
C SER A 259 10.26 -13.86 16.96
N SER A 260 9.43 -14.68 17.60
CA SER A 260 9.83 -15.54 18.73
C SER A 260 10.65 -16.76 18.31
N GLY A 261 10.71 -17.07 17.01
CA GLY A 261 11.57 -18.10 16.42
C GLY A 261 12.84 -17.51 15.82
N THR A 262 13.92 -18.30 15.79
CA THR A 262 15.28 -17.98 15.30
C THR A 262 15.38 -17.74 13.78
N HIS A 263 14.38 -17.10 13.19
CA HIS A 263 14.38 -16.74 11.78
C HIS A 263 14.91 -15.32 11.62
N VAL A 264 15.99 -15.19 10.86
CA VAL A 264 16.55 -13.90 10.44
C VAL A 264 15.47 -13.15 9.65
N PRO A 265 15.28 -11.83 9.88
CA PRO A 265 14.33 -11.02 9.12
C PRO A 265 14.56 -11.18 7.60
N ILE A 266 13.48 -11.46 6.87
CA ILE A 266 13.53 -11.65 5.41
C ILE A 266 13.13 -10.33 4.74
N PRO A 267 13.97 -9.80 3.83
CA PRO A 267 13.62 -8.58 3.12
C PRO A 267 12.47 -8.82 2.14
N MET A 268 11.57 -7.85 2.07
CA MET A 268 10.51 -7.83 1.08
C MET A 268 11.05 -7.25 -0.24
N PRO A 269 10.63 -7.80 -1.39
CA PRO A 269 10.95 -7.19 -2.67
C PRO A 269 10.34 -5.78 -2.76
N LEU A 270 10.82 -5.00 -3.72
CA LEU A 270 10.13 -3.78 -4.16
C LEU A 270 9.47 -4.04 -5.53
N PRO A 271 8.55 -3.16 -6.00
CA PRO A 271 7.99 -3.25 -7.34
C PRO A 271 9.10 -3.27 -8.41
N PRO A 272 8.81 -3.83 -9.60
CA PRO A 272 9.72 -3.78 -10.74
C PRO A 272 10.21 -2.36 -11.02
N ARG A 273 11.43 -2.23 -11.55
CA ARG A 273 11.97 -0.91 -11.90
C ARG A 273 11.30 -0.38 -13.17
N SER A 274 10.92 0.89 -13.16
CA SER A 274 10.66 1.64 -14.38
C SER A 274 11.96 1.75 -15.22
N SER A 275 11.82 1.86 -16.54
CA SER A 275 12.94 2.10 -17.46
C SER A 275 13.67 3.41 -17.20
N GLU A 276 13.01 4.36 -16.53
CA GLU A 276 13.53 5.70 -16.23
C GLU A 276 14.26 5.74 -14.87
N GLU A 277 14.23 4.66 -14.09
CA GLU A 277 14.85 4.60 -12.76
C GLU A 277 16.37 4.42 -12.83
N GLY A 278 17.08 5.23 -12.03
CA GLY A 278 18.53 5.11 -11.84
C GLY A 278 18.95 3.76 -11.22
N LYS A 279 20.15 3.29 -11.59
CA LYS A 279 20.73 2.02 -11.08
C LYS A 279 21.37 2.18 -9.69
N HIS A 280 20.62 2.68 -8.71
CA HIS A 280 21.11 2.79 -7.33
C HIS A 280 20.92 1.49 -6.54
N ASN A 281 21.63 1.35 -5.41
CA ASN A 281 21.39 0.27 -4.46
C ASN A 281 20.00 0.45 -3.84
N THR A 282 19.13 -0.53 -4.02
CA THR A 282 17.79 -0.51 -3.42
C THR A 282 17.86 -0.73 -1.92
N GLY A 283 18.91 -1.37 -1.42
CA GLY A 283 18.96 -1.88 -0.07
C GLY A 283 17.95 -3.02 0.16
N ALA A 284 17.85 -3.44 1.42
CA ALA A 284 16.91 -4.44 1.90
C ALA A 284 15.76 -3.74 2.64
N HIS A 285 14.51 -4.08 2.30
CA HIS A 285 13.31 -3.44 2.87
C HIS A 285 12.56 -4.41 3.77
N TYR A 286 12.04 -3.94 4.89
CA TYR A 286 11.29 -4.77 5.85
C TYR A 286 10.05 -4.03 6.33
N PHE A 287 8.93 -4.75 6.43
CA PHE A 287 7.64 -4.20 6.82
C PHE A 287 7.12 -4.87 8.08
N LEU A 288 6.56 -4.05 8.95
CA LEU A 288 5.89 -4.48 10.17
C LEU A 288 4.54 -3.79 10.23
N TYR A 289 3.53 -4.57 10.56
CA TYR A 289 2.15 -4.12 10.63
C TYR A 289 1.64 -4.24 12.06
N HIS A 290 1.09 -3.16 12.58
CA HIS A 290 0.49 -3.10 13.90
C HIS A 290 -0.95 -2.59 13.79
N ILE A 291 -1.87 -3.32 14.41
CA ILE A 291 -3.25 -2.87 14.64
C ILE A 291 -3.45 -2.68 16.13
N ASP A 292 -3.80 -1.46 16.53
CA ASP A 292 -4.40 -1.23 17.85
C ASP A 292 -5.91 -1.02 17.70
N ALA A 293 -6.67 -2.08 17.98
CA ALA A 293 -8.13 -2.06 17.90
C ALA A 293 -8.79 -1.27 19.05
N ALA A 294 -8.05 -0.93 20.12
CA ALA A 294 -8.58 -0.19 21.26
C ALA A 294 -8.76 1.31 20.98
N VAL A 295 -8.19 1.82 19.89
CA VAL A 295 -8.25 3.22 19.43
C VAL A 295 -9.62 3.56 18.81
N GLY A 296 -10.59 2.65 18.90
CA GLY A 296 -11.93 2.83 18.36
C GLY A 296 -12.79 3.83 19.14
N VAL A 297 -13.55 4.62 18.38
CA VAL A 297 -14.83 5.29 18.70
C VAL A 297 -14.79 6.80 19.01
N ALA A 298 -13.67 7.42 19.41
CA ALA A 298 -13.64 8.88 19.62
C ALA A 298 -12.45 9.58 18.93
N ALA A 299 -12.72 10.74 18.34
CA ALA A 299 -11.70 11.55 17.67
C ALA A 299 -10.61 11.97 18.66
N GLY A 300 -9.34 11.79 18.28
CA GLY A 300 -8.19 12.24 19.07
C GLY A 300 -7.78 11.35 20.24
N VAL A 301 -8.36 10.15 20.39
CA VAL A 301 -7.90 9.18 21.40
C VAL A 301 -6.53 8.63 20.99
N SER A 302 -5.52 8.83 21.83
CA SER A 302 -4.20 8.23 21.68
C SER A 302 -4.17 6.80 22.18
N TRP A 303 -3.15 6.04 21.77
CA TRP A 303 -2.90 4.71 22.30
C TRP A 303 -2.75 4.75 23.81
N LYS A 304 -3.26 3.71 24.49
CA LYS A 304 -3.14 3.61 25.94
C LYS A 304 -1.68 3.41 26.35
N ASP A 305 -0.99 2.54 25.63
CA ASP A 305 0.39 2.18 25.86
C ASP A 305 1.19 2.37 24.55
N PRO A 306 2.40 2.93 24.61
CA PRO A 306 3.22 3.08 23.42
C PRO A 306 3.68 1.72 22.91
N TRP A 307 3.77 1.56 21.60
CA TRP A 307 4.32 0.35 21.00
C TRP A 307 5.84 0.39 21.04
N ILE A 308 6.45 -0.49 21.83
CA ILE A 308 7.90 -0.61 21.99
C ILE A 308 8.40 -1.83 21.23
N PHE A 309 9.49 -1.66 20.49
CA PHE A 309 10.15 -2.74 19.78
C PHE A 309 11.66 -2.52 19.70
N TRP A 310 12.41 -3.59 19.44
CA TRP A 310 13.86 -3.50 19.24
C TRP A 310 14.31 -4.14 17.94
N LEU A 311 15.40 -3.62 17.39
CA LEU A 311 16.06 -4.06 16.17
C LEU A 311 17.54 -4.29 16.45
N ILE A 312 18.10 -5.40 15.97
CA ILE A 312 19.55 -5.62 15.94
C ILE A 312 20.03 -5.40 14.51
N VAL A 313 20.91 -4.41 14.35
CA VAL A 313 21.47 -4.01 13.07
C VAL A 313 22.98 -4.23 13.11
N ASP A 314 23.50 -4.94 12.12
CA ASP A 314 24.94 -5.08 11.94
C ASP A 314 25.40 -4.16 10.81
N ALA A 315 26.51 -3.45 11.01
CA ALA A 315 27.07 -2.59 9.98
C ALA A 315 28.59 -2.63 9.94
N VAL A 316 29.13 -2.45 8.73
CA VAL A 316 30.55 -2.21 8.53
C VAL A 316 30.91 -0.83 9.09
N THR A 317 31.84 -0.79 10.03
CA THR A 317 32.42 0.48 10.48
C THR A 317 33.63 0.82 9.63
N SER A 318 33.55 1.91 8.86
CA SER A 318 34.69 2.51 8.16
C SER A 318 34.89 3.96 8.59
N LEU A 319 36.10 4.49 8.40
CA LEU A 319 36.44 5.88 8.70
C LEU A 319 35.81 6.90 7.74
N GLU A 320 35.32 6.44 6.58
CA GLU A 320 34.91 7.32 5.48
C GLU A 320 33.43 7.73 5.53
N SER A 321 32.57 7.00 6.24
CA SER A 321 31.14 7.32 6.33
C SER A 321 30.50 6.72 7.56
N VAL A 322 29.63 7.50 8.21
CA VAL A 322 28.84 7.02 9.35
C VAL A 322 27.75 6.06 8.84
N PRO A 323 27.73 4.80 9.29
CA PRO A 323 26.72 3.85 8.86
C PRO A 323 25.35 4.24 9.42
N TYR A 324 24.32 4.10 8.60
CA TYR A 324 22.94 4.44 8.93
C TYR A 324 21.96 3.44 8.31
N PHE A 325 20.72 3.47 8.80
CA PHE A 325 19.59 2.83 8.15
C PHE A 325 18.37 3.76 8.21
N ASP A 326 17.39 3.51 7.35
CA ASP A 326 16.19 4.33 7.27
C ASP A 326 15.02 3.60 7.96
N VAL A 327 14.28 4.33 8.79
CA VAL A 327 13.02 3.88 9.40
C VAL A 327 11.95 4.89 9.04
N ALA A 328 10.78 4.42 8.65
CA ALA A 328 9.60 5.25 8.54
C ALA A 328 8.43 4.64 9.30
N VAL A 329 7.61 5.49 9.91
CA VAL A 329 6.34 5.09 10.50
C VAL A 329 5.23 5.68 9.66
N ALA A 330 4.32 4.81 9.21
CA ALA A 330 3.15 5.25 8.47
C ALA A 330 1.88 4.97 9.27
N GLY A 331 1.01 5.97 9.39
CA GLY A 331 -0.28 5.86 10.03
C GLY A 331 -1.41 5.98 9.00
N ILE A 332 -2.44 5.15 9.09
CA ILE A 332 -3.55 5.18 8.12
C ILE A 332 -4.91 5.20 8.83
N TYR A 333 -5.73 6.18 8.48
CA TYR A 333 -7.12 6.32 8.91
C TYR A 333 -8.06 5.82 7.79
N MET A 334 -8.42 4.53 7.86
CA MET A 334 -9.31 3.91 6.87
C MET A 334 -10.79 3.89 7.29
N ASP A 335 -11.09 4.06 8.58
CA ASP A 335 -12.47 4.06 9.08
C ASP A 335 -13.14 5.41 8.80
N ASP A 336 -14.11 5.40 7.89
CA ASP A 336 -14.87 6.57 7.45
C ASP A 336 -15.69 7.22 8.58
N ARG A 337 -15.89 6.50 9.69
CA ARG A 337 -16.55 7.03 10.90
C ARG A 337 -15.64 7.94 11.72
N LEU A 338 -14.33 7.84 11.54
CA LEU A 338 -13.37 8.68 12.25
C LEU A 338 -13.20 10.03 11.52
N PRO A 339 -13.30 11.18 12.19
CA PRO A 339 -13.07 12.48 11.55
C PRO A 339 -11.70 12.60 10.89
N SER A 340 -10.70 11.89 11.44
CA SER A 340 -9.33 11.85 10.94
C SER A 340 -9.15 11.08 9.63
N SER A 341 -10.15 10.35 9.14
CA SER A 341 -10.08 9.62 7.85
C SER A 341 -10.34 10.51 6.63
N SER A 342 -10.79 11.74 6.85
CA SER A 342 -11.14 12.67 5.77
C SER A 342 -10.48 14.04 5.94
N SER A 343 -10.43 14.78 4.84
CA SER A 343 -9.85 16.12 4.78
C SER A 343 -10.48 16.93 3.64
N PRO A 344 -10.43 18.28 3.68
CA PRO A 344 -11.04 19.11 2.65
C PRO A 344 -10.53 18.81 1.23
N ALA A 345 -9.22 18.62 1.05
CA ALA A 345 -8.63 18.29 -0.25
C ALA A 345 -9.08 16.92 -0.77
N LEU A 346 -9.21 15.93 0.12
CA LEU A 346 -9.68 14.59 -0.25
C LEU A 346 -11.17 14.60 -0.66
N LEU A 347 -11.98 15.38 0.05
CA LEU A 347 -13.40 15.58 -0.27
C LEU A 347 -13.59 16.33 -1.59
N ASP A 348 -12.76 17.35 -1.87
CA ASP A 348 -12.77 18.06 -3.14
C ASP A 348 -12.50 17.10 -4.31
N ILE A 349 -11.39 16.35 -4.26
CA ILE A 349 -11.05 15.38 -5.32
C ILE A 349 -12.16 14.34 -5.48
N LYS A 350 -12.69 13.80 -4.36
CA LYS A 350 -13.80 12.85 -4.39
C LYS A 350 -15.04 13.43 -5.09
N SER A 351 -15.37 14.71 -4.84
CA SER A 351 -16.54 15.36 -5.43
C SER A 351 -16.42 15.59 -6.95
N ARG A 352 -15.18 15.66 -7.46
CA ARG A 352 -14.89 15.85 -8.89
C ARG A 352 -14.74 14.53 -9.65
N LEU A 353 -14.72 13.39 -8.97
CA LEU A 353 -14.70 12.10 -9.63
C LEU A 353 -15.98 11.90 -10.47
N PRO A 354 -15.89 11.13 -11.56
CA PRO A 354 -17.07 10.72 -12.31
C PRO A 354 -18.09 10.00 -11.42
N PRO A 355 -19.41 10.13 -11.70
CA PRO A 355 -20.46 9.60 -10.82
C PRO A 355 -20.51 8.07 -10.72
N TRP A 356 -19.86 7.35 -11.65
CA TRP A 356 -19.68 5.89 -11.62
C TRP A 356 -18.39 5.43 -10.91
N ALA A 357 -17.54 6.36 -10.47
CA ALA A 357 -16.37 6.01 -9.68
C ALA A 357 -16.80 5.61 -8.25
N VAL A 358 -16.21 4.54 -7.74
CA VAL A 358 -16.41 4.05 -6.38
C VAL A 358 -15.11 4.30 -5.60
N PRO A 359 -15.02 5.41 -4.86
CA PRO A 359 -13.80 5.78 -4.16
C PRO A 359 -13.69 5.09 -2.80
N PHE A 360 -12.55 4.44 -2.55
CA PHE A 360 -12.05 4.15 -1.22
C PHE A 360 -11.16 5.32 -0.79
N THR A 361 -11.46 5.96 0.35
CA THR A 361 -10.75 7.17 0.79
C THR A 361 -10.16 7.00 2.17
N ALA A 362 -8.93 7.46 2.36
CA ALA A 362 -8.28 7.49 3.67
C ALA A 362 -7.31 8.68 3.77
N CYS A 363 -7.01 9.07 5.01
CA CYS A 363 -5.88 9.96 5.30
C CYS A 363 -4.72 9.15 5.89
N ALA A 364 -3.49 9.52 5.57
CA ALA A 364 -2.30 8.82 6.00
C ALA A 364 -1.16 9.78 6.36
N SER A 365 -0.26 9.32 7.22
CA SER A 365 1.02 10.00 7.49
C SER A 365 2.17 9.08 7.13
N TYR A 366 3.30 9.65 6.71
CA TYR A 366 4.57 8.96 6.54
C TYR A 366 5.66 9.81 7.21
N ASP A 367 6.25 9.31 8.28
CA ASP A 367 7.32 10.01 8.99
C ASP A 367 8.62 9.22 8.91
N HIS A 368 9.59 9.74 8.16
CA HIS A 368 10.87 9.09 7.87
C HIS A 368 12.03 9.67 8.69
N TYR A 369 12.89 8.77 9.13
CA TYR A 369 14.07 9.00 9.95
C TYR A 369 15.26 8.24 9.38
N ARG A 370 16.35 8.96 9.14
CA ARG A 370 17.66 8.34 8.92
C ARG A 370 18.37 8.16 10.26
N VAL A 371 18.46 6.92 10.72
CA VAL A 371 19.04 6.58 12.02
C VAL A 371 20.53 6.29 11.84
N SER A 372 21.37 7.17 12.38
CA SER A 372 22.81 6.91 12.51
C SER A 372 23.07 5.76 13.48
N LEU A 373 24.06 4.92 13.21
CA LEU A 373 24.52 3.88 14.13
C LEU A 373 25.67 4.35 15.03
N LEU A 374 26.38 5.42 14.65
CA LEU A 374 27.42 6.05 15.46
C LEU A 374 26.90 7.35 16.11
N TYR A 375 27.56 7.77 17.19
CA TYR A 375 27.31 9.06 17.84
C TYR A 375 27.99 10.18 17.08
#